data_AF-A0A2J6HI77-F1
#
_entry.id   AF-A0A2J6HI77-F1
#
_cell.length_a   1.000
_cell.length_b   1.000
_cell.length_c   1.000
_cell.angle_alpha   90.00
_cell.angle_beta   90.00
_cell.angle_gamma   90.00
#
_symmetry.space_group_name_H-M   'P 1'
#
loop_
_entity.id
_entity.type
_entity.pdbx_description
1 polymer ?
#
loop_
_entity_poly.entity_id
_entity_poly.type
_entity_poly.pdbx_seq_one_letter_code
_entity_poly.pdbx_strand_id
1 'polypeptide(L)'
;LTFFDTHKLIKADLALSLDVIFHLTEEEMFNAYMKMLFNSSNKFVIIYSSNKDHFEAPHLKDRKFTDWIDRNELGWTLVEKIDNKFKHDEKDEINTSRSDFYIYKKLNSK
;
A
#
# COMPACT_ATOMS: atom_id res chain seq x y z
N LEU A 1 -12.61 9.52 3.33
CA LEU A 1 -11.70 10.68 3.43
C LEU A 1 -10.78 10.67 2.23
N THR A 2 -11.12 11.40 1.18
CA THR A 2 -10.28 11.54 -0.02
C THR A 2 -9.69 12.94 0.02
N PHE A 3 -8.42 13.07 0.35
CA PHE A 3 -7.69 14.33 0.27
C PHE A 3 -7.34 14.55 -1.21
N PHE A 4 -8.01 15.50 -1.87
CA PHE A 4 -7.61 15.94 -3.20
C PHE A 4 -6.45 16.92 -3.06
N ASP A 5 -5.23 16.48 -3.36
CA ASP A 5 -4.08 17.37 -3.50
C ASP A 5 -4.13 18.07 -4.87
N THR A 6 -5.09 18.97 -5.02
CA THR A 6 -5.38 19.71 -6.26
C THR A 6 -4.16 20.49 -6.79
N HIS A 7 -3.18 20.77 -5.93
CA HIS A 7 -2.02 21.58 -6.24
C HIS A 7 -0.67 20.83 -6.15
N LYS A 8 -0.67 19.50 -5.97
CA LYS A 8 0.55 18.69 -5.77
C LYS A 8 1.46 19.22 -4.65
N LEU A 9 0.86 19.83 -3.63
CA LEU A 9 1.60 20.46 -2.52
C LEU A 9 2.11 19.43 -1.51
N ILE A 10 1.52 18.23 -1.49
CA ILE A 10 1.91 17.18 -0.55
C ILE A 10 2.89 16.26 -1.26
N LYS A 11 4.16 16.66 -1.20
CA LYS A 11 5.29 15.88 -1.66
C LYS A 11 6.32 15.72 -0.54
N ALA A 12 6.66 14.48 -0.25
CA ALA A 12 7.69 14.12 0.70
C ALA A 12 8.68 13.13 0.08
N ASP A 13 9.81 12.92 0.74
CA ASP A 13 10.74 11.86 0.33
C ASP A 13 10.18 10.46 0.60
N LEU A 14 9.25 10.32 1.54
CA LEU A 14 8.62 9.07 1.92
C LEU A 14 7.10 9.24 2.08
N ALA A 15 6.33 8.31 1.53
CA ALA A 15 4.90 8.14 1.82
C ALA A 15 4.66 6.75 2.43
N LEU A 16 3.72 6.66 3.37
CA LEU A 16 3.39 5.43 4.08
C LEU A 16 1.88 5.17 4.01
N SER A 17 1.52 3.96 3.57
CA SER A 17 0.19 3.39 3.72
C SER A 17 0.22 2.36 4.83
N LEU A 18 -0.45 2.66 5.95
CA LEU A 18 -0.52 1.80 7.12
C LEU A 18 -1.97 1.42 7.38
N ASP A 19 -2.31 0.15 7.16
CA ASP A 19 -3.64 -0.40 7.48
C ASP A 19 -4.81 0.25 6.70
N VAL A 20 -4.55 0.65 5.44
CA VAL A 20 -5.55 1.37 4.62
C VAL A 20 -6.08 0.53 3.46
N ILE A 21 -5.18 -0.11 2.69
CA ILE A 21 -5.51 -0.62 1.35
C ILE A 21 -6.66 -1.62 1.35
N PHE A 22 -6.73 -2.48 2.36
CA PHE A 22 -7.73 -3.54 2.41
C PHE A 22 -9.13 -3.05 2.83
N HIS A 23 -9.26 -1.80 3.29
CA HIS A 23 -10.55 -1.15 3.52
C HIS A 23 -11.12 -0.50 2.24
N LEU A 24 -10.38 -0.50 1.14
CA LEU A 24 -10.79 0.05 -0.14
C LEU A 24 -11.40 -1.06 -1.01
N THR A 25 -12.66 -1.36 -0.76
CA THR A 25 -13.42 -2.44 -1.41
C THR A 25 -13.83 -2.10 -2.83
N GLU A 26 -14.12 -0.83 -3.11
CA GLU A 26 -14.42 -0.33 -4.44
C GLU A 26 -13.12 -0.17 -5.26
N GLU A 27 -13.14 -0.65 -6.49
CA GLU A 27 -11.97 -0.61 -7.38
C GLU A 27 -11.51 0.82 -7.70
N GLU A 28 -12.45 1.74 -7.94
CA GLU A 28 -12.15 3.13 -8.24
C GLU A 28 -11.45 3.84 -7.07
N MET A 29 -11.92 3.58 -5.84
CA MET A 29 -11.34 4.13 -4.61
C MET A 29 -9.92 3.58 -4.37
N PHE A 30 -9.73 2.27 -4.54
CA PHE A 30 -8.40 1.65 -4.47
C PHE A 30 -7.45 2.26 -5.50
N ASN A 31 -7.88 2.36 -6.76
CA ASN A 31 -7.07 2.91 -7.85
C ASN A 31 -6.68 4.38 -7.60
N ALA A 32 -7.65 5.20 -7.18
CA ALA A 32 -7.40 6.61 -6.87
C ALA A 32 -6.42 6.78 -5.69
N TYR A 33 -6.61 5.98 -4.64
CA TYR A 33 -5.73 5.98 -3.48
C TYR A 33 -4.30 5.58 -3.83
N MET A 34 -4.11 4.48 -4.56
CA MET A 34 -2.78 4.01 -4.94
C MET A 34 -2.05 5.03 -5.80
N LYS A 35 -2.73 5.62 -6.79
CA LYS A 35 -2.15 6.72 -7.59
C LYS A 35 -1.75 7.91 -6.72
N MET A 36 -2.60 8.31 -5.77
CA MET A 36 -2.29 9.41 -4.86
C MET A 36 -1.06 9.08 -3.98
N LEU A 37 -1.01 7.88 -3.41
CA LEU A 37 0.09 7.40 -2.58
C LEU A 37 1.43 7.49 -3.32
N PHE A 38 1.52 6.93 -4.53
CA PHE A 38 2.75 6.95 -5.32
C PHE A 38 3.12 8.35 -5.83
N ASN A 39 2.13 9.21 -6.13
CA ASN A 39 2.40 10.60 -6.52
C ASN A 39 2.88 11.49 -5.36
N SER A 40 2.53 11.15 -4.12
CA SER A 40 2.93 11.92 -2.93
C SER A 40 4.40 11.73 -2.50
N SER A 41 5.11 10.78 -3.12
CA SER A 41 6.51 10.48 -2.78
C SER A 41 7.52 10.80 -3.88
N ASN A 42 8.70 11.27 -3.47
CA ASN A 42 9.86 11.47 -4.32
C ASN A 42 10.82 10.28 -4.34
N LYS A 43 10.92 9.50 -3.25
CA LYS A 43 11.95 8.46 -3.12
C LYS A 43 11.41 7.12 -2.68
N PHE A 44 10.60 7.08 -1.62
CA PHE A 44 10.14 5.83 -1.01
C PHE A 44 8.63 5.78 -0.79
N VAL A 45 8.03 4.63 -1.07
CA VAL A 45 6.64 4.33 -0.67
C VAL A 45 6.69 3.05 0.17
N ILE A 46 6.13 3.10 1.37
CA ILE A 46 6.00 1.93 2.24
C ILE A 46 4.53 1.56 2.29
N ILE A 47 4.23 0.28 2.08
CA ILE A 47 2.89 -0.29 2.21
C ILE A 47 2.92 -1.37 3.28
N TYR A 48 2.03 -1.25 4.26
CA TYR A 48 1.74 -2.28 5.24
C TYR A 48 0.40 -2.95 4.91
N SER A 49 0.45 -4.17 4.40
CA SER A 49 -0.73 -4.93 3.96
C SER A 49 -0.40 -6.41 3.76
N SER A 50 -1.40 -7.27 3.58
CA SER A 50 -1.27 -8.71 3.40
C SER A 50 -0.75 -9.13 2.02
N ASN A 51 -0.96 -8.29 0.99
CA ASN A 51 -0.68 -8.58 -0.42
C ASN A 51 -1.34 -9.87 -0.94
N LYS A 52 -2.52 -10.22 -0.43
CA LYS A 52 -3.31 -11.37 -0.89
C LYS A 52 -4.51 -10.88 -1.70
N ASP A 53 -5.05 -11.72 -2.58
CA ASP A 53 -6.34 -11.44 -3.22
C ASP A 53 -7.40 -12.28 -2.52
N HIS A 54 -8.09 -11.65 -1.56
CA HIS A 54 -9.10 -12.34 -0.75
C HIS A 54 -10.20 -11.36 -0.36
N PHE A 55 -11.45 -11.77 -0.57
CA PHE A 55 -12.61 -11.02 -0.12
C PHE A 55 -13.14 -11.65 1.16
N GLU A 56 -13.02 -10.93 2.27
CA GLU A 56 -13.41 -11.41 3.58
C GLU A 56 -14.78 -10.88 3.99
N ALA A 57 -14.99 -9.57 3.85
CA ALA A 57 -16.24 -8.90 4.24
C ALA A 57 -16.51 -7.66 3.38
N PRO A 58 -17.73 -7.07 3.41
CA PRO A 58 -18.08 -5.89 2.62
C PRO A 58 -17.19 -4.65 2.80
N HIS A 59 -16.41 -4.59 3.88
CA HIS A 59 -15.49 -3.51 4.23
C HIS A 59 -14.02 -3.97 4.32
N LEU A 60 -13.76 -5.23 3.95
CA LEU A 60 -12.45 -5.87 4.09
C LEU A 60 -12.18 -6.76 2.87
N LYS A 61 -11.35 -6.23 1.97
CA LYS A 61 -10.86 -6.94 0.79
C LYS A 61 -9.34 -6.82 0.76
N ASP A 62 -8.66 -7.93 1.04
CA ASP A 62 -7.23 -8.03 0.76
C ASP A 62 -7.00 -7.79 -0.74
N ARG A 63 -5.98 -6.98 -1.04
CA ARG A 63 -5.57 -6.66 -2.40
C ARG A 63 -4.18 -7.22 -2.62
N LYS A 64 -3.98 -7.96 -3.71
CA LYS A 64 -2.65 -8.26 -4.25
C LYS A 64 -2.11 -7.02 -4.95
N PHE A 65 -1.80 -6.00 -4.15
CA PHE A 65 -1.46 -4.66 -4.62
C PHE A 65 -0.13 -4.62 -5.39
N THR A 66 0.76 -5.59 -5.16
CA THR A 66 1.98 -5.80 -5.97
C THR A 66 1.66 -5.89 -7.47
N ASP A 67 0.69 -6.73 -7.85
CA ASP A 67 0.26 -6.86 -9.25
C ASP A 67 -0.30 -5.56 -9.83
N TRP A 68 -0.87 -4.68 -8.99
CA TRP A 68 -1.33 -3.37 -9.42
C TRP A 68 -0.15 -2.43 -9.67
N ILE A 69 0.83 -2.40 -8.77
CA ILE A 69 2.02 -1.54 -8.88
C ILE A 69 2.82 -1.93 -10.13
N ASP A 70 3.06 -3.23 -10.35
CA ASP A 70 3.82 -3.71 -11.52
C ASP A 70 3.19 -3.30 -12.85
N ARG A 71 1.86 -3.14 -12.88
CA ARG A 71 1.11 -2.73 -14.08
C ARG A 71 0.98 -1.21 -14.25
N ASN A 72 0.95 -0.45 -13.16
CA ASN A 72 0.54 0.96 -13.19
C ASN A 72 1.66 1.94 -12.80
N GLU A 73 2.65 1.51 -12.01
CA GLU A 73 3.66 2.36 -11.39
C GLU A 73 5.07 1.93 -11.81
N LEU A 74 5.31 1.85 -13.12
CA LEU A 74 6.57 1.39 -13.73
C LEU A 74 7.83 2.17 -13.28
N GLY A 75 7.65 3.37 -12.71
CA GLY A 75 8.72 4.19 -12.14
C GLY A 75 9.15 3.76 -10.73
N TRP A 76 8.63 2.67 -10.21
CA TRP A 76 8.87 2.18 -8.85
C TRP A 76 9.30 0.71 -8.87
N THR A 77 10.15 0.33 -7.91
CA THR A 77 10.60 -1.05 -7.75
C THR A 77 10.56 -1.45 -6.28
N LEU A 78 10.14 -2.68 -5.99
CA LEU A 78 10.18 -3.25 -4.65
C LEU A 78 11.65 -3.51 -4.29
N VAL A 79 12.18 -2.78 -3.30
CA VAL A 79 13.57 -2.94 -2.85
C VAL A 79 13.69 -3.82 -1.63
N GLU A 80 12.64 -3.93 -0.82
CA GLU A 80 12.65 -4.73 0.39
C GLU A 80 11.24 -5.15 0.80
N LYS A 81 11.13 -6.37 1.31
CA LYS A 81 9.96 -6.86 2.05
C LYS A 81 10.43 -7.23 3.45
N ILE A 82 9.81 -6.62 4.47
CA ILE A 82 10.07 -6.94 5.87
C ILE A 82 8.86 -7.69 6.40
N ASP A 83 9.08 -8.97 6.72
CA ASP A 83 8.09 -9.79 7.39
C ASP A 83 7.75 -9.22 8.78
N ASN A 84 6.46 -9.17 9.10
CA ASN A 84 6.02 -8.74 10.41
C ASN A 84 6.48 -9.73 11.47
N LYS A 85 7.08 -9.20 12.56
CA LYS A 85 7.53 -10.00 13.70
C LYS A 85 6.37 -10.62 14.47
N PHE A 86 5.19 -10.01 14.38
CA PHE A 86 3.96 -10.45 15.02
C PHE A 86 3.02 -11.04 13.96
N LYS A 87 3.39 -12.20 13.42
CA LYS A 87 2.58 -12.90 12.40
C LYS A 87 1.23 -13.30 12.98
N HIS A 88 0.21 -13.25 12.13
CA HIS A 88 -1.16 -13.64 12.46
C HIS A 88 -1.26 -14.96 13.22
N ASP A 89 -1.94 -14.91 14.37
CA ASP A 89 -2.32 -16.05 15.18
C ASP A 89 -3.83 -15.99 15.43
N GLU A 90 -4.55 -17.06 15.06
CA GLU A 90 -6.00 -17.16 15.27
C GLU A 90 -6.39 -17.11 16.76
N LYS A 91 -5.45 -17.34 17.67
CA LYS A 91 -5.67 -17.30 19.13
C LYS A 91 -5.34 -15.95 19.76
N ASP A 92 -4.72 -15.03 19.02
CA ASP A 92 -4.33 -13.70 19.49
C ASP A 92 -4.53 -12.66 18.39
N GLU A 93 -5.78 -12.24 18.20
CA GLU A 93 -6.16 -11.24 17.20
C GLU A 93 -5.66 -9.83 17.52
N ILE A 94 -5.26 -9.57 18.78
CA ILE A 94 -4.90 -8.22 19.24
C ILE A 94 -3.41 -7.94 19.02
N ASN A 95 -2.55 -8.92 19.27
CA ASN A 95 -1.10 -8.74 19.20
C ASN A 95 -0.49 -9.29 17.91
N THR A 96 -1.29 -9.66 16.92
CA THR A 96 -0.80 -10.23 15.65
C THR A 96 -1.33 -9.51 14.42
N SER A 97 -0.68 -9.74 13.28
CA SER A 97 -1.10 -9.15 12.02
C SER A 97 -0.84 -10.04 10.81
N ARG A 98 -1.73 -9.92 9.82
CA ARG A 98 -1.59 -10.54 8.49
C ARG A 98 -0.74 -9.72 7.53
N SER A 99 -0.37 -8.49 7.92
CA SER A 99 0.29 -7.51 7.08
C SER A 99 1.79 -7.52 7.27
N ASP A 100 2.53 -7.42 6.16
CA ASP A 100 3.97 -7.23 6.11
C ASP A 100 4.29 -5.82 5.59
N PHE A 101 5.54 -5.37 5.74
CA PHE A 101 5.99 -4.10 5.15
C PHE A 101 6.64 -4.34 3.79
N TYR A 102 6.22 -3.54 2.81
CA TYR A 102 6.75 -3.55 1.44
C TYR A 102 7.31 -2.17 1.12
N ILE A 103 8.60 -2.10 0.83
CA ILE A 103 9.32 -0.86 0.61
C ILE A 103 9.62 -0.74 -0.88
N TYR A 104 9.00 0.25 -1.52
CA TYR A 104 9.23 0.62 -2.90
C TYR A 104 10.14 1.83 -2.98
N LYS A 105 11.06 1.80 -3.95
CA LYS A 105 11.93 2.93 -4.27
C LYS A 105 11.64 3.43 -5.68
N LYS A 106 11.65 4.75 -5.83
CA LYS A 106 11.53 5.38 -7.15
C LYS A 106 12.79 5.11 -7.97
N LEU A 107 12.60 4.71 -9.22
CA LEU A 107 13.68 4.58 -10.19
C LEU A 107 14.16 6.00 -10.54
N ASN A 108 15.44 6.26 -10.34
CA ASN A 108 16.04 7.47 -10.86
C ASN A 108 16.19 7.33 -12.37
N SER A 109 15.66 8.27 -13.15
CA SER A 109 16.07 8.43 -14.54
C SER A 109 17.58 8.66 -14.55
N LYS A 110 18.32 7.80 -15.25
CA LYS A 110 19.73 8.05 -15.58
C LYS A 110 19.84 9.22 -16.55
#